data_AF-A0A377YZC4-F1
#
_entry.id   AF-A0A377YZC4-F1
#
_cell.length_a   1.000
_cell.length_b   1.000
_cell.length_c   1.000
_cell.angle_alpha   90.00
_cell.angle_beta   90.00
_cell.angle_gamma   90.00
#
_symmetry.space_group_name_H-M   'P 1'
#
loop_
_entity.id
_entity.type
_entity.pdbx_description
1 polymer ?
#
loop_
_entity_poly.entity_id
_entity_poly.type
_entity_poly.pdbx_seq_one_letter_code
_entity_poly.pdbx_strand_id
1 'polypeptide(L)'
;MSLSKLGLPGSRCGIIIANEKIITAISNMNGIISLAPGGIGPAMMCEMIKRQDLLRLSETVIKPFYYQRVQETIAIIRRYLPEERCLIHKPEGAIFLWLWFKDLPISTELLYQRLKKRGVLMVPGITSSLVWINRGRTPTSVCA
;
A
#
# COMPACT_ATOMS: atom_id res chain seq x y z
N MET A 1 -11.19 -6.51 -0.08
CA MET A 1 -10.36 -6.56 -1.31
C MET A 1 -10.89 -5.50 -2.29
N SER A 2 -10.05 -4.90 -3.14
CA SER A 2 -10.49 -3.88 -4.13
C SER A 2 -9.77 -4.08 -5.46
N LEU A 3 -10.51 -3.93 -6.57
CA LEU A 3 -9.99 -4.07 -7.93
C LEU A 3 -8.88 -3.06 -8.27
N SER A 4 -8.75 -1.97 -7.50
CA SER A 4 -7.69 -0.97 -7.73
C SER A 4 -6.28 -1.54 -7.59
N LYS A 5 -6.11 -2.66 -6.86
CA LYS A 5 -4.81 -3.33 -6.66
C LYS A 5 -4.57 -4.44 -7.70
N LEU A 6 -5.58 -4.73 -8.53
CA LEU A 6 -5.48 -5.62 -9.69
C LEU A 6 -5.14 -4.87 -10.99
N GLY A 7 -4.80 -3.58 -10.89
CA GLY A 7 -4.53 -2.74 -12.06
C GLY A 7 -5.78 -2.03 -12.63
N LEU A 8 -6.93 -2.08 -11.94
CA LEU A 8 -8.16 -1.40 -12.36
C LEU A 8 -8.57 -0.26 -11.40
N PRO A 9 -7.72 0.76 -11.16
CA PRO A 9 -8.03 1.83 -10.20
C PRO A 9 -9.28 2.65 -10.60
N GLY A 10 -9.52 2.83 -11.90
CA GLY A 10 -10.67 3.57 -12.43
C GLY A 10 -12.01 2.83 -12.34
N SER A 11 -12.02 1.52 -12.08
CA SER A 11 -13.25 0.71 -11.96
C SER A 11 -14.09 1.05 -10.74
N ARG A 12 -13.48 1.70 -9.73
CA ARG A 12 -14.12 2.14 -8.47
C ARG A 12 -14.99 1.08 -7.80
N CYS A 13 -14.55 -0.19 -7.84
CA CYS A 13 -15.23 -1.31 -7.21
C CYS A 13 -14.58 -1.69 -5.87
N GLY A 14 -15.30 -1.44 -4.78
CA GLY A 14 -14.98 -1.90 -3.43
C GLY A 14 -15.90 -3.04 -3.02
N ILE A 15 -15.38 -3.98 -2.23
CA ILE A 15 -16.12 -5.13 -1.71
C ILE A 15 -16.11 -5.06 -0.19
N ILE A 16 -17.29 -5.19 0.41
CA ILE A 16 -17.47 -5.19 1.86
C ILE A 16 -18.01 -6.56 2.26
N ILE A 17 -17.36 -7.19 3.24
CA ILE A 17 -17.78 -8.47 3.81
C ILE A 17 -18.06 -8.20 5.29
N ALA A 18 -19.32 -8.28 5.69
CA ALA A 18 -19.79 -7.97 7.05
C ALA A 18 -21.11 -8.70 7.35
N ASN A 19 -21.59 -8.62 8.59
CA ASN A 19 -22.91 -9.15 8.94
C ASN A 19 -24.04 -8.33 8.31
N GLU A 20 -25.24 -8.92 8.24
CA GLU A 20 -26.39 -8.33 7.57
C GLU A 20 -26.77 -6.94 8.11
N LYS A 21 -26.72 -6.74 9.43
CA LYS A 21 -27.02 -5.42 10.04
C LYS A 21 -26.10 -4.33 9.50
N ILE A 22 -24.81 -4.63 9.33
CA ILE A 22 -23.82 -3.70 8.77
C ILE A 22 -24.06 -3.50 7.26
N ILE A 23 -24.31 -4.57 6.50
CA ILE A 23 -24.57 -4.49 5.06
C ILE A 23 -25.80 -3.63 4.77
N THR A 24 -26.89 -3.81 5.51
CA THR A 24 -28.12 -3.01 5.37
C THR A 24 -27.86 -1.54 5.66
N ALA A 25 -27.13 -1.23 6.73
CA ALA A 25 -26.77 0.16 7.05
C ALA A 25 -25.96 0.82 5.93
N ILE A 26 -24.99 0.11 5.34
CA ILE A 26 -24.17 0.62 4.25
C ILE A 26 -24.96 0.78 2.95
N SER A 27 -25.85 -0.15 2.62
CA SER A 27 -26.74 -0.05 1.46
C SER A 27 -27.64 1.19 1.55
N ASN A 28 -28.21 1.47 2.73
CA ASN A 28 -29.02 2.67 2.95
C ASN A 28 -28.21 3.96 2.74
N MET A 29 -26.98 4.01 3.26
CA MET A 29 -26.08 5.15 3.05
C MET A 29 -25.73 5.33 1.56
N ASN A 30 -25.42 4.24 0.86
CA ASN A 30 -25.09 4.29 -0.58
C ASN A 30 -26.27 4.77 -1.42
N GLY A 31 -27.50 4.38 -1.08
CA GLY A 31 -28.71 4.83 -1.76
C GLY A 31 -28.90 6.35 -1.69
N ILE A 32 -28.44 6.99 -0.62
CA ILE A 32 -28.52 8.44 -0.41
C ILE A 32 -27.33 9.17 -1.05
N ILE A 33 -26.11 8.67 -0.86
CA ILE A 33 -24.88 9.40 -1.22
C ILE A 33 -24.45 9.18 -2.67
N SER A 34 -24.64 7.96 -3.20
CA SER A 34 -24.05 7.56 -4.48
C SER A 34 -25.04 6.91 -5.46
N LEU A 35 -26.31 6.73 -5.05
CA LEU A 35 -27.39 6.04 -5.76
C LEU A 35 -27.08 4.56 -6.08
N ALA A 36 -26.00 4.29 -6.81
CA ALA A 36 -25.49 2.95 -7.11
C ALA A 36 -23.99 2.99 -7.47
N PRO A 37 -23.23 1.90 -7.21
CA PRO A 37 -21.88 1.77 -7.75
C PRO A 37 -21.91 1.67 -9.29
N GLY A 38 -20.87 2.17 -9.96
CA GLY A 38 -20.75 2.04 -11.43
C GLY A 38 -20.67 0.56 -11.86
N GLY A 39 -21.35 0.21 -12.97
CA GLY A 39 -21.55 -1.20 -13.36
C GLY A 39 -20.34 -1.93 -13.95
N ILE A 40 -19.33 -1.21 -14.46
CA ILE A 40 -18.19 -1.82 -15.17
C ILE A 40 -17.32 -2.67 -14.23
N GLY A 41 -16.99 -2.16 -13.04
CA GLY A 41 -16.17 -2.88 -12.07
C GLY A 41 -16.78 -4.23 -11.64
N PRO A 42 -18.05 -4.25 -11.18
CA PRO A 42 -18.77 -5.48 -10.90
C PRO A 42 -18.87 -6.43 -12.10
N ALA A 43 -19.17 -5.93 -13.30
CA ALA A 43 -19.27 -6.76 -14.50
C ALA A 43 -17.95 -7.48 -14.82
N MET A 44 -16.82 -6.75 -14.79
CA MET A 44 -15.49 -7.34 -14.98
C MET A 44 -15.16 -8.36 -13.89
N MET A 45 -15.48 -8.04 -12.63
CA MET A 45 -15.23 -8.95 -11.51
C MET A 45 -16.03 -10.24 -11.62
N CYS A 46 -17.32 -10.16 -11.95
CA CYS A 46 -18.15 -11.32 -12.20
C CYS A 46 -17.56 -12.22 -13.28
N GLU A 47 -17.08 -11.64 -14.39
CA GLU A 47 -16.49 -12.41 -15.48
C GLU A 47 -15.15 -13.05 -15.06
N MET A 48 -14.30 -12.34 -14.33
CA MET A 48 -13.04 -12.89 -13.80
C MET A 48 -13.28 -14.02 -12.79
N ILE A 49 -14.34 -13.95 -11.98
CA ILE A 49 -14.72 -15.02 -11.06
C ILE A 49 -15.20 -16.25 -11.83
N LYS A 50 -16.10 -16.06 -12.82
CA LYS A 50 -16.62 -17.15 -13.66
C LYS A 50 -15.51 -17.91 -14.38
N ARG A 51 -14.48 -17.19 -14.85
CA ARG A 51 -13.31 -17.75 -15.53
C ARG A 51 -12.22 -18.26 -14.58
N GLN A 52 -12.39 -18.10 -13.27
CA GLN A 52 -11.37 -18.38 -12.25
C GLN A 52 -10.06 -17.60 -12.44
N ASP A 53 -10.10 -16.50 -13.19
CA ASP A 53 -8.94 -15.69 -13.51
C ASP A 53 -8.47 -14.84 -12.34
N LEU A 54 -9.38 -14.46 -11.43
CA LEU A 54 -9.09 -13.53 -10.35
C LEU A 54 -7.92 -14.00 -9.46
N LEU A 55 -7.99 -15.23 -8.96
CA LEU A 55 -6.96 -15.83 -8.11
C LEU A 55 -5.71 -16.19 -8.93
N ARG A 56 -5.93 -16.75 -10.12
CA ARG A 56 -4.85 -17.14 -11.04
C ARG A 56 -3.96 -15.95 -11.38
N LEU A 57 -4.54 -14.83 -11.85
CA LEU A 57 -3.80 -13.61 -12.20
C LEU A 57 -3.13 -12.97 -10.98
N SER A 58 -3.78 -13.03 -9.81
CA SER A 58 -3.21 -12.52 -8.56
C SER A 58 -1.91 -13.26 -8.20
N GLU A 59 -1.91 -14.60 -8.24
CA GLU A 59 -0.77 -15.43 -7.85
C GLU A 59 0.30 -15.57 -8.93
N THR A 60 -0.09 -15.63 -10.21
CA THR A 60 0.85 -15.94 -11.31
C THR A 60 1.37 -14.72 -12.04
N VAL A 61 0.70 -13.56 -11.94
CA VAL A 61 1.09 -12.35 -12.66
C VAL A 61 1.40 -11.22 -11.69
N ILE A 62 0.44 -10.85 -10.85
CA ILE A 62 0.54 -9.64 -10.01
C ILE A 62 1.59 -9.81 -8.92
N LYS A 63 1.49 -10.90 -8.14
CA LYS A 63 2.42 -11.16 -7.03
C LYS A 63 3.87 -11.32 -7.50
N PRO A 64 4.20 -12.12 -8.54
CA PRO A 64 5.57 -12.24 -9.02
C PRO A 64 6.13 -10.91 -9.54
N PHE A 65 5.31 -10.12 -10.25
CA PHE A 65 5.72 -8.80 -10.75
C PHE A 65 6.14 -7.86 -9.61
N TYR A 66 5.31 -7.72 -8.58
CA TYR A 66 5.64 -6.84 -7.45
C TYR A 66 6.78 -7.41 -6.59
N TYR A 67 6.85 -8.73 -6.44
CA TYR A 67 7.95 -9.39 -5.73
C TYR A 67 9.30 -9.12 -6.39
N GLN A 68 9.40 -9.30 -7.72
CA GLN A 68 10.62 -8.97 -8.44
C GLN A 68 11.00 -7.50 -8.28
N ARG A 69 10.02 -6.59 -8.47
CA ARG A 69 10.29 -5.15 -8.42
C ARG A 69 10.75 -4.67 -7.05
N VAL A 70 10.21 -5.25 -5.97
CA VAL A 70 10.65 -4.88 -4.62
C VAL A 70 12.09 -5.35 -4.35
N GLN A 71 12.47 -6.55 -4.80
CA GLN A 71 13.85 -7.05 -4.65
C GLN A 71 14.84 -6.17 -5.42
N GLU A 72 14.53 -5.84 -6.68
CA GLU A 72 15.34 -4.93 -7.51
C GLU A 72 15.49 -3.56 -6.85
N THR A 73 14.39 -3.00 -6.35
CA THR A 73 14.38 -1.68 -5.70
C THR A 73 15.21 -1.68 -4.42
N ILE A 74 15.11 -2.72 -3.59
CA ILE A 74 15.94 -2.87 -2.38
C ILE A 74 17.42 -2.95 -2.77
N ALA A 75 17.77 -3.73 -3.80
CA ALA A 75 19.14 -3.82 -4.30
C ALA A 75 19.67 -2.45 -4.80
N ILE A 76 18.85 -1.67 -5.51
CA ILE A 76 19.19 -0.29 -5.90
C ILE A 76 19.44 0.56 -4.65
N ILE A 77 18.51 0.57 -3.68
CA ILE A 77 18.65 1.38 -2.47
C ILE A 77 19.93 1.03 -1.72
N ARG A 78 20.23 -0.27 -1.57
CA ARG A 78 21.42 -0.74 -0.83
C ARG A 78 22.73 -0.36 -1.49
N ARG A 79 22.77 -0.11 -2.81
CA ARG A 79 23.95 0.44 -3.49
C ARG A 79 24.28 1.88 -3.09
N TYR A 80 23.28 2.67 -2.69
CA TYR A 80 23.46 4.09 -2.35
C TYR A 80 23.28 4.39 -0.85
N LEU A 81 22.54 3.53 -0.13
CA LEU A 81 22.16 3.69 1.26
C LEU A 81 22.43 2.40 2.04
N PRO A 82 23.57 2.36 2.77
CA PRO A 82 23.88 1.22 3.63
C PRO A 82 22.89 1.12 4.79
N GLU A 83 22.78 -0.08 5.35
CA GLU A 83 21.80 -0.41 6.40
C GLU A 83 21.96 0.46 7.66
N GLU A 84 23.19 0.82 8.01
CA GLU A 84 23.53 1.69 9.15
C GLU A 84 22.84 3.06 9.09
N ARG A 85 22.61 3.58 7.87
CA ARG A 85 21.98 4.89 7.66
C ARG A 85 20.50 4.78 7.35
N CYS A 86 20.07 3.68 6.73
CA CYS A 86 18.69 3.49 6.30
C CYS A 86 18.24 2.04 6.49
N LEU A 87 17.38 1.83 7.47
CA LEU A 87 16.67 0.57 7.65
C LEU A 87 15.47 0.53 6.71
N ILE A 88 15.15 -0.66 6.20
CA ILE A 88 14.01 -0.87 5.31
C ILE A 88 13.06 -1.82 6.04
N HIS A 89 11.79 -1.43 6.21
CA HIS A 89 10.81 -2.35 6.80
C HIS A 89 10.65 -3.56 5.87
N LYS A 90 10.55 -4.76 6.46
CA LYS A 90 10.38 -5.99 5.69
C LYS A 90 9.14 -5.87 4.79
N PRO A 91 9.28 -6.01 3.46
CA PRO A 91 8.15 -5.89 2.57
C PRO A 91 7.29 -7.16 2.63
N GLU A 92 6.24 -7.16 3.47
CA GLU A 92 5.30 -8.28 3.60
C GLU A 92 4.11 -8.19 2.64
N GLY A 93 4.01 -7.08 1.88
CA GLY A 93 2.97 -6.86 0.89
C GLY A 93 2.87 -5.40 0.46
N ALA A 94 1.75 -5.06 -0.20
CA ALA A 94 1.49 -3.74 -0.78
C ALA A 94 2.51 -3.31 -1.87
N ILE A 95 2.46 -2.05 -2.27
CA ILE A 95 3.26 -1.48 -3.38
C ILE A 95 4.24 -0.40 -2.91
N PHE A 96 4.49 -0.33 -1.60
CA PHE A 96 5.31 0.72 -0.99
C PHE A 96 6.48 0.11 -0.23
N LEU A 97 7.60 0.83 -0.22
CA LEU A 97 8.74 0.54 0.66
C LEU A 97 8.78 1.56 1.77
N TRP A 98 9.12 1.07 2.96
CA TRP A 98 9.40 1.94 4.09
C TRP A 98 10.88 2.17 4.30
N LEU A 99 11.27 3.44 4.42
CA LEU A 99 12.64 3.81 4.71
C LEU A 99 12.71 4.50 6.08
N TRP A 100 13.50 3.94 6.99
CA TRP A 100 13.81 4.54 8.27
C TRP A 100 15.26 5.00 8.29
N PHE A 101 15.46 6.31 8.24
CA PHE A 101 16.78 6.93 8.36
C PHE A 101 17.17 7.07 9.83
N LYS A 102 18.15 6.29 10.26
CA LYS A 102 18.64 6.31 11.65
C LYS A 102 19.44 7.59 11.89
N ASP A 103 19.19 8.23 13.05
CA ASP A 103 19.91 9.44 13.50
C ASP A 103 19.95 10.57 12.46
N LEU A 104 18.87 10.71 11.68
CA LEU A 104 18.79 11.74 10.65
C LEU A 104 18.84 13.14 11.32
N PRO A 105 19.81 14.01 10.95
CA PRO A 105 20.01 15.30 11.61
C PRO A 105 18.95 16.35 11.25
N ILE A 106 17.98 15.99 10.41
CA ILE A 106 16.89 16.85 9.96
C ILE A 106 15.56 16.09 10.08
N SER A 107 14.45 16.82 10.12
CA SER A 107 13.13 16.18 10.02
C SER A 107 12.88 15.58 8.64
N THR A 108 11.97 14.60 8.59
CA THR A 108 11.50 13.98 7.35
C THR A 108 10.78 14.97 6.44
N GLU A 109 10.13 15.99 6.99
CA GLU A 109 9.53 17.10 6.23
C GLU A 109 10.60 17.92 5.52
N LEU A 110 11.69 18.28 6.21
CA LEU A 110 12.78 19.02 5.60
C LEU A 110 13.49 18.19 4.53
N LEU A 111 13.67 16.88 4.78
CA LEU A 111 14.16 15.94 3.78
C LEU A 111 13.25 15.92 2.55
N TYR A 112 11.94 15.81 2.72
CA TYR A 112 10.97 15.86 1.61
C TYR A 112 11.07 17.16 0.82
N GLN A 113 11.14 18.33 1.47
CA GLN A 113 11.29 19.60 0.77
C GLN A 113 12.60 19.67 -0.04
N ARG A 114 13.69 19.11 0.48
CA ARG A 114 14.98 19.03 -0.24
C ARG A 114 14.90 18.08 -1.44
N LEU A 115 14.25 16.93 -1.28
CA LEU A 115 14.03 15.94 -2.35
C LEU A 115 13.13 16.50 -3.45
N LYS A 116 12.02 17.15 -3.07
CA LYS A 116 11.06 17.78 -4.00
C LYS A 116 11.75 18.81 -4.89
N LYS A 117 12.63 19.65 -4.33
CA LYS A 117 13.45 20.62 -5.10
C LYS A 117 14.38 19.95 -6.13
N ARG A 118 14.69 18.67 -5.96
CA ARG A 118 15.53 17.86 -6.85
C ARG A 118 14.72 16.90 -7.74
N GLY A 119 13.40 17.07 -7.81
CA GLY A 119 12.52 16.23 -8.63
C GLY A 119 12.19 14.86 -8.04
N VAL A 120 12.49 14.63 -6.76
CA VAL A 120 12.19 13.36 -6.06
C VAL A 120 11.02 13.57 -5.11
N LEU A 121 9.96 12.78 -5.28
CA LEU A 121 8.78 12.82 -4.43
C LEU A 121 8.72 11.57 -3.54
N MET A 122 8.57 11.80 -2.24
CA MET A 122 8.36 10.77 -1.21
C MET A 122 7.32 11.28 -0.22
N VAL A 123 6.66 10.37 0.50
CA VAL A 123 5.69 10.74 1.55
C VAL A 123 6.41 10.77 2.91
N PRO A 124 6.41 11.88 3.64
CA PRO A 124 6.98 11.94 4.99
C PRO A 124 6.22 11.06 5.98
N GLY A 125 6.92 10.46 6.94
CA GLY A 125 6.30 9.59 7.95
C GLY A 125 5.38 10.30 8.94
N ILE A 126 5.57 11.59 9.20
CA ILE A 126 4.75 12.31 10.19
C ILE A 126 3.28 12.40 9.78
N THR A 127 2.99 12.39 8.47
CA THR A 127 1.65 12.65 7.94
C THR A 127 0.77 11.40 7.89
N SER A 128 1.33 10.22 8.14
CA SER A 128 0.59 8.97 8.05
C SER A 128 0.74 8.19 9.34
N SER A 129 -0.36 7.95 10.07
CA SER A 129 -0.42 6.93 11.12
C SER A 129 -0.24 5.51 10.57
N LEU A 130 -0.34 5.33 9.24
CA LEU A 130 0.12 4.15 8.51
C LEU A 130 1.61 4.17 8.17
N VAL A 131 2.32 5.27 8.50
CA VAL A 131 3.73 5.48 8.21
C VAL A 131 4.56 5.83 9.49
N TRP A 132 4.66 4.88 10.43
CA TRP A 132 5.47 4.88 11.67
C TRP A 132 6.98 5.19 11.55
N ILE A 133 7.38 6.48 11.62
CA ILE A 133 8.74 6.89 11.97
C ILE A 133 8.73 7.27 13.45
N ASN A 134 9.20 6.39 14.32
CA ASN A 134 9.34 6.71 15.74
C ASN A 134 10.66 7.42 16.01
N ARG A 135 10.56 8.52 16.77
CA ARG A 135 11.71 9.15 17.42
C ARG A 135 12.23 8.20 18.50
N GLY A 136 13.55 8.11 18.60
CA GLY A 136 14.25 7.12 19.42
C GLY A 136 13.64 6.90 20.81
N ARG A 137 13.25 5.64 21.06
CA ARG A 137 13.43 4.93 22.33
C ARG A 137 13.51 3.45 22.00
N THR A 138 14.60 2.84 22.42
CA THR A 138 14.91 1.41 22.32
C THR A 138 13.76 0.53 22.82
N PRO A 139 13.35 -0.53 22.09
CA PRO A 139 12.63 -1.63 22.71
C PRO A 139 13.66 -2.62 23.26
N THR A 140 13.80 -2.62 24.58
CA THR A 140 14.27 -3.78 25.34
C THR A 140 13.40 -4.99 25.00
N SER A 141 14.04 -6.07 24.57
CA SER A 141 13.70 -7.49 24.82
C SER A 141 12.23 -7.89 24.84
N VAL A 142 11.75 -8.58 23.80
CA VAL A 142 10.97 -9.82 23.96
C VAL A 142 11.21 -10.72 22.74
N CYS A 143 12.03 -11.76 22.91
CA CYS A 143 11.95 -13.00 22.16
C CYS A 143 11.53 -14.07 23.19
N ALA A 144 10.24 -14.41 23.19
CA ALA A 144 9.61 -15.67 23.60
C ALA A 144 8.11 -15.48 23.46
#